data_AF-A0A0F9ALL2-F1
#
_entry.id   AF-A0A0F9ALL2-F1
#
_cell.length_a   1.000
_cell.length_b   1.000
_cell.length_c   1.000
_cell.angle_alpha   90.00
_cell.angle_beta   90.00
_cell.angle_gamma   90.00
#
_symmetry.space_group_name_H-M   'P 1'
#
loop_
_entity.id
_entity.type
_entity.pdbx_description
1 polymer ?
#
loop_
_entity_poly.entity_id
_entity_poly.type
_entity_poly.pdbx_seq_one_letter_code
_entity_poly.pdbx_strand_id
1 'polypeptide(L)'
;VIIDSLTAHFRAEFSGRATLADRQQKLNKYMHSLMKLAEQHNLAIYVTNQVMTNPAQMFGDPTVAIGGNIIGHASTYRIYLRRGKKGSRVAKLIDSPNLPDSETLFYITEAGISDED
;
A
#
# COMPACT_ATOMS: atom_id res chain seq x y z
N VAL A 1 -5.71 2.75 -13.78
CA VAL A 1 -4.49 1.92 -13.93
C VAL A 1 -4.28 1.13 -12.65
N ILE A 2 -3.94 -0.17 -12.74
CA ILE A 2 -3.71 -1.03 -11.57
C ILE A 2 -2.27 -1.54 -11.63
N ILE A 3 -1.54 -1.46 -10.51
CA ILE A 3 -0.19 -2.01 -10.36
C ILE A 3 -0.20 -2.99 -9.18
N ASP A 4 -0.08 -4.28 -9.48
CA ASP A 4 -0.01 -5.36 -8.49
C ASP A 4 1.28 -6.17 -8.66
N SER A 5 2.33 -6.00 -7.85
CA SER A 5 2.47 -5.02 -6.76
C SER A 5 3.56 -3.98 -7.05
N LEU A 6 3.43 -2.82 -6.43
CA LEU A 6 4.32 -1.67 -6.62
C LEU A 6 5.79 -1.98 -6.29
N THR A 7 6.03 -2.87 -5.32
CA THR A 7 7.36 -3.07 -4.73
C THR A 7 7.97 -4.45 -4.98
N ALA A 8 7.25 -5.40 -5.59
CA ALA A 8 7.74 -6.77 -5.77
C ALA A 8 9.09 -6.82 -6.52
N HIS A 9 9.19 -6.21 -7.71
CA HIS A 9 10.43 -6.20 -8.49
C HIS A 9 11.56 -5.43 -7.79
N PHE A 10 11.24 -4.29 -7.16
CA PHE A 10 12.21 -3.50 -6.42
C PHE A 10 12.84 -4.26 -5.23
N ARG A 11 12.12 -5.23 -4.65
CA ARG A 11 12.68 -6.08 -3.58
C ARG A 11 13.60 -7.17 -4.13
N ALA A 12 13.28 -7.72 -5.29
CA ALA A 12 14.09 -8.76 -5.91
C ALA A 12 15.41 -8.19 -6.46
N GLU A 13 15.35 -7.03 -7.12
CA GLU A 13 16.50 -6.42 -7.80
C GLU A 13 17.45 -5.69 -6.86
N PHE A 14 16.93 -5.05 -5.81
CA PHE A 14 17.72 -4.23 -4.88
C PHE A 14 17.77 -4.91 -3.53
N SER A 15 18.60 -5.95 -3.45
CA SER A 15 18.88 -6.69 -2.23
C SER A 15 20.00 -6.02 -1.41
N GLY A 16 19.83 -6.02 -0.09
CA GLY A 16 20.80 -5.44 0.84
C GLY A 16 20.71 -3.92 1.03
N ARG A 17 21.43 -3.39 2.03
CA ARG A 17 21.39 -1.95 2.37
C ARG A 17 22.17 -1.08 1.39
N ALA A 18 23.19 -1.62 0.72
CA ALA A 18 24.05 -0.85 -0.20
C ALA A 18 23.26 -0.29 -1.40
N THR A 19 22.22 -1.00 -1.84
CA THR A 19 21.39 -0.64 -3.00
C THR A 19 20.13 0.14 -2.60
N LEU A 20 19.97 0.47 -1.31
CA LEU A 20 18.78 1.13 -0.77
C LEU A 20 18.54 2.51 -1.39
N ALA A 21 19.60 3.32 -1.50
CA ALA A 21 19.49 4.67 -2.06
C ALA A 21 19.01 4.62 -3.53
N ASP A 22 19.61 3.76 -4.35
CA ASP A 22 19.23 3.59 -5.76
C ASP A 22 17.80 3.09 -5.90
N ARG A 23 17.40 2.14 -5.05
CA ARG A 23 16.00 1.66 -4.98
C ARG A 23 15.04 2.79 -4.68
N GLN A 24 15.35 3.60 -3.65
CA GLN A 24 14.52 4.74 -3.26
C GLN A 24 14.41 5.78 -4.38
N GLN A 25 15.51 6.11 -5.06
CA GLN A 25 15.49 7.05 -6.18
C GLN A 25 14.66 6.53 -7.37
N LYS A 26 14.82 5.26 -7.74
CA LYS A 26 14.03 4.66 -8.83
C LYS A 26 12.54 4.58 -8.47
N LEU A 27 12.20 4.20 -7.24
CA LEU A 27 10.83 4.22 -6.73
C LEU A 27 10.23 5.62 -6.82
N ASN A 28 10.98 6.66 -6.44
CA ASN A 28 10.49 8.04 -6.53
C ASN A 28 10.14 8.45 -7.96
N LYS A 29 11.05 8.18 -8.90
CA LYS A 29 10.81 8.46 -10.33
C LYS A 29 9.60 7.69 -10.87
N TYR A 30 9.43 6.46 -10.42
CA TYR A 30 8.28 5.64 -10.82
C TYR A 30 6.96 6.24 -10.30
N MET A 31 6.89 6.59 -9.02
CA MET A 31 5.71 7.25 -8.42
C MET A 31 5.37 8.57 -9.11
N HIS A 32 6.38 9.41 -9.40
CA HIS A 32 6.15 10.66 -10.14
C HIS A 32 5.60 10.43 -11.55
N SER A 33 6.06 9.37 -12.22
CA SER A 33 5.56 9.01 -13.55
C SER A 33 4.08 8.57 -13.49
N LEU A 34 3.71 7.81 -12.45
CA LEU A 34 2.32 7.42 -12.21
C LEU A 34 1.44 8.65 -11.91
N MET A 35 1.87 9.55 -11.03
CA MET A 35 1.12 10.79 -10.73
C MET A 35 0.90 11.64 -11.99
N LYS A 36 1.95 11.83 -12.79
CA LYS A 36 1.84 12.54 -14.06
C LYS A 36 0.84 11.87 -15.01
N LEU A 37 0.85 10.54 -15.11
CA LEU A 37 -0.11 9.79 -15.92
C LEU A 37 -1.56 9.98 -15.42
N ALA A 38 -1.76 9.96 -14.09
CA ALA A 38 -3.06 10.20 -13.47
C ALA A 38 -3.59 11.60 -13.81
N GLU A 39 -2.75 12.63 -13.67
CA GLU A 39 -3.12 14.03 -13.93
C GLU A 39 -3.39 14.29 -15.42
N GLN A 40 -2.53 13.79 -16.31
CA GLN A 40 -2.64 14.04 -17.74
C GLN A 40 -3.88 13.40 -18.37
N HIS A 41 -4.32 12.27 -17.84
CA HIS A 41 -5.41 11.48 -18.41
C HIS A 41 -6.64 11.40 -17.50
N ASN A 42 -6.63 12.09 -16.36
CA ASN A 42 -7.68 12.04 -15.34
C ASN A 42 -8.03 10.59 -14.94
N LEU A 43 -7.00 9.80 -14.58
CA LEU A 43 -7.13 8.38 -14.26
C LEU A 43 -6.95 8.12 -12.76
N ALA A 44 -7.76 7.21 -12.22
CA ALA A 44 -7.47 6.60 -10.92
C ALA A 44 -6.33 5.57 -11.05
N ILE A 45 -5.35 5.64 -10.14
CA ILE A 45 -4.25 4.68 -10.04
C ILE A 45 -4.36 3.93 -8.73
N TYR A 46 -4.49 2.62 -8.82
CA TYR A 46 -4.50 1.71 -7.68
C TYR A 46 -3.19 0.92 -7.65
N VAL A 47 -2.59 0.85 -6.47
CA VAL A 47 -1.34 0.11 -6.26
C VAL A 47 -1.50 -0.82 -5.07
N THR A 48 -1.07 -2.08 -5.21
CA THR A 48 -0.90 -2.97 -4.06
C THR A 48 0.53 -2.88 -3.57
N ASN A 49 0.74 -3.10 -2.28
CA ASN A 49 2.07 -3.07 -1.69
C ASN A 49 2.23 -4.19 -0.67
N GLN A 50 3.45 -4.70 -0.58
CA GLN A 50 3.81 -5.70 0.41
C GLN A 50 4.10 -5.03 1.77
N VAL A 51 3.95 -5.81 2.83
CA VAL A 51 4.28 -5.42 4.19
C VAL A 51 5.45 -6.24 4.73
N MET A 52 6.10 -5.74 5.77
CA MET A 52 7.09 -6.47 6.56
C MET A 52 6.80 -6.29 8.06
N THR A 53 7.30 -7.21 8.87
CA THR A 53 7.20 -7.12 10.33
C THR A 53 8.35 -6.28 10.87
N ASN A 54 8.05 -5.31 11.73
CA ASN A 54 9.03 -4.58 12.52
C ASN A 54 9.26 -5.28 13.88
N PRO A 55 10.37 -6.00 14.08
CA PRO A 55 10.63 -6.74 15.31
C PRO A 55 10.89 -5.85 16.53
N ALA A 56 11.18 -4.56 16.35
CA ALA A 56 11.38 -3.62 17.45
C ALA A 56 10.05 -3.15 18.08
N GLN A 57 8.92 -3.40 17.42
CA GLN A 57 7.62 -3.01 17.91
C GLN A 57 7.07 -4.07 18.88
N MET A 58 7.23 -3.79 20.18
CA MET A 58 6.83 -4.69 21.26
C MET A 58 5.32 -4.64 21.57
N PHE A 59 4.62 -3.58 21.14
CA PHE A 59 3.20 -3.37 21.38
C PHE A 59 2.46 -2.90 20.12
N GLY A 60 1.24 -3.40 19.91
CA GLY A 60 0.41 -3.07 18.75
C GLY A 60 0.73 -3.92 17.52
N ASP A 61 0.22 -3.50 16.36
CA ASP A 61 0.45 -4.17 15.09
C ASP A 61 1.87 -3.86 14.57
N PRO A 62 2.78 -4.86 14.45
CA PRO A 62 4.15 -4.64 14.00
C PRO A 62 4.26 -4.53 12.47
N THR A 63 3.14 -4.58 11.74
CA THR A 63 3.12 -4.59 10.28
C THR A 63 3.40 -3.20 9.73
N VAL A 64 4.44 -3.09 8.90
CA VAL A 64 4.82 -1.83 8.24
C VAL A 64 4.86 -1.99 6.72
N ALA A 65 4.36 -0.98 6.00
CA ALA A 65 4.38 -0.97 4.54
C ALA A 65 5.81 -0.80 4.00
N ILE A 66 6.15 -1.53 2.94
CA ILE A 66 7.48 -1.46 2.31
C ILE A 66 7.57 -0.23 1.40
N GLY A 67 8.79 0.31 1.23
CA GLY A 67 9.08 1.47 0.35
C GLY A 67 9.33 2.78 1.08
N GLY A 68 9.11 2.80 2.40
CA GLY A 68 9.46 3.91 3.27
C GLY A 68 8.74 5.21 2.92
N ASN A 69 9.37 6.33 3.29
CA ASN A 69 8.76 7.66 3.19
C ASN A 69 8.38 8.06 1.76
N ILE A 70 9.08 7.54 0.74
CA ILE A 70 8.80 7.89 -0.66
C ILE A 70 7.40 7.46 -1.06
N ILE A 71 7.07 6.18 -0.82
CA ILE A 71 5.72 5.67 -1.09
C ILE A 71 4.71 6.31 -0.13
N GLY A 72 5.11 6.51 1.13
CA GLY A 72 4.27 7.17 2.14
C GLY A 72 3.80 8.56 1.73
N HIS A 73 4.71 9.41 1.26
CA HIS A 73 4.39 10.79 0.85
C HIS A 73 3.76 10.89 -0.54
N ALA A 74 4.14 10.02 -1.48
CA ALA A 74 3.61 10.07 -2.84
C ALA A 74 2.19 9.48 -2.96
N SER A 75 1.73 8.69 -1.99
CA SER A 75 0.40 8.08 -2.01
C SER A 75 -0.63 9.01 -1.39
N THR A 76 -1.66 9.40 -2.15
CA THR A 76 -2.73 10.29 -1.65
C THR A 76 -3.65 9.59 -0.64
N TYR A 77 -4.00 8.33 -0.89
CA TYR A 77 -4.83 7.52 0.00
C TYR A 77 -4.09 6.24 0.33
N ARG A 78 -4.11 5.84 1.60
CA ARG A 78 -3.51 4.57 2.04
C ARG A 78 -4.52 3.77 2.83
N ILE A 79 -4.83 2.58 2.34
CA ILE A 79 -5.74 1.63 2.98
C ILE A 79 -4.93 0.45 3.49
N TYR A 80 -5.01 0.21 4.79
CA TYR A 80 -4.43 -0.95 5.43
C TYR A 80 -5.47 -2.07 5.50
N LEU A 81 -5.16 -3.19 4.85
CA LEU A 81 -6.02 -4.38 4.81
C LEU A 81 -5.50 -5.43 5.80
N ARG A 82 -6.38 -5.90 6.70
CA ARG A 82 -6.07 -6.97 7.65
C ARG A 82 -7.17 -8.03 7.69
N ARG A 83 -6.83 -9.24 8.13
CA ARG A 83 -7.82 -10.30 8.36
C ARG A 83 -8.65 -9.97 9.61
N GLY A 84 -9.96 -10.08 9.48
CA GLY A 84 -10.92 -9.96 10.58
C GLY A 84 -11.22 -11.30 11.25
N LYS A 85 -12.29 -11.36 12.02
CA LYS A 85 -12.81 -12.58 12.65
C LYS A 85 -13.85 -13.23 11.72
N LYS A 86 -14.08 -14.54 11.87
CA LYS A 86 -15.13 -15.27 11.13
C LYS A 86 -15.08 -15.09 9.61
N GLY A 87 -13.88 -15.06 9.03
CA GLY A 87 -13.72 -14.96 7.57
C GLY A 87 -13.73 -13.53 7.01
N SER A 88 -14.09 -12.51 7.80
CA SER A 88 -14.11 -11.12 7.35
C SER A 88 -12.71 -10.55 7.07
N ARG A 89 -12.69 -9.39 6.44
CA ARG A 89 -11.55 -8.52 6.20
C ARG A 89 -11.87 -7.13 6.74
N VAL A 90 -10.84 -6.41 7.15
CA VAL A 90 -10.96 -5.03 7.62
C VAL A 90 -10.14 -4.15 6.68
N ALA A 91 -10.76 -3.11 6.14
CA ALA A 91 -10.10 -2.04 5.43
C ALA A 91 -10.06 -0.80 6.32
N LYS A 92 -8.87 -0.39 6.73
CA LYS A 92 -8.65 0.82 7.53
C LYS A 92 -8.01 1.89 6.66
N LEU A 93 -8.66 3.05 6.52
CA LEU A 93 -8.04 4.23 5.96
C LEU A 93 -7.05 4.78 6.99
N ILE A 94 -5.76 4.74 6.65
CA ILE A 94 -4.66 5.17 7.54
C ILE A 94 -4.03 6.50 7.11
N ASP A 95 -4.40 6.99 5.94
CA ASP A 95 -3.94 8.27 5.43
C ASP A 95 -4.88 8.77 4.32
N SER A 96 -5.24 10.04 4.40
CA SER A 96 -5.99 10.74 3.37
C SER A 96 -5.89 12.26 3.56
N PRO A 97 -6.05 13.06 2.49
CA PRO A 97 -6.01 14.51 2.60
C PRO A 97 -7.31 15.13 3.16
N ASN A 98 -8.43 14.41 3.10
CA ASN A 98 -9.76 15.00 3.27
C ASN A 98 -10.78 14.13 4.03
N LEU A 99 -10.43 12.90 4.38
CA LEU A 99 -11.29 11.97 5.11
C LEU A 99 -10.67 11.64 6.49
N PRO A 100 -11.50 11.48 7.53
CA PRO A 100 -11.02 11.01 8.80
C PRO A 100 -10.61 9.52 8.72
N ASP A 101 -9.67 9.14 9.58
CA ASP A 101 -9.35 7.74 9.83
C ASP A 101 -10.62 6.96 10.16
N SER A 102 -10.86 5.89 9.41
CA SER A 102 -12.03 5.04 9.54
C SER A 102 -11.68 3.61 9.14
N GLU A 103 -12.44 2.65 9.65
CA GLU A 103 -12.34 1.27 9.21
C GLU A 103 -13.71 0.70 8.86
N THR A 104 -13.74 -0.20 7.89
CA THR A 104 -14.93 -0.95 7.50
C THR A 104 -14.62 -2.44 7.43
N LEU A 105 -15.64 -3.25 7.69
CA LEU A 105 -15.60 -4.70 7.52
C LEU A 105 -16.13 -5.05 6.13
N PHE A 106 -15.56 -6.08 5.53
CA PHE A 106 -16.03 -6.64 4.27
C PHE A 106 -15.69 -8.13 4.18
N TYR A 107 -16.30 -8.82 3.23
CA TYR A 107 -16.12 -10.24 2.96
C TYR A 107 -15.62 -10.46 1.55
N ILE A 108 -14.91 -11.57 1.35
CA ILE A 108 -14.49 -12.03 0.03
C ILE A 108 -15.28 -13.29 -0.27
N THR A 109 -16.22 -13.18 -1.19
CA THR A 109 -17.09 -14.26 -1.67
C THR A 109 -16.65 -14.67 -3.08
N GLU A 110 -17.30 -15.69 -3.65
CA GLU A 110 -17.06 -16.09 -5.05
C GLU A 110 -17.41 -14.97 -6.05
N ALA A 111 -18.30 -14.05 -5.66
CA ALA A 111 -18.67 -12.89 -6.46
C ALA A 111 -17.73 -11.68 -6.27
N GLY A 112 -16.77 -11.75 -5.35
CA GLY A 112 -15.82 -10.68 -5.06
C GLY A 112 -16.00 -10.06 -3.67
N ILE A 113 -15.96 -8.72 -3.58
CA ILE A 113 -16.10 -7.99 -2.31
C ILE A 113 -17.59 -7.84 -1.98
N SER A 114 -17.97 -8.17 -0.74
CA SER A 114 -19.35 -8.09 -0.23
C SER A 114 -19.40 -7.47 1.16
N ASP A 115 -20.52 -6.83 1.49
CA ASP A 115 -20.82 -6.34 2.84
C ASP A 115 -21.42 -7.44 3.74
N GLU A 116 -21.95 -8.51 3.12
CA GLU A 116 -22.55 -9.67 3.76
C GLU A 116 -21.70 -10.93 3.49
N ASP A 117 -21.67 -11.85 4.45
CA ASP A 117 -20.93 -13.13 4.41
C ASP A 117 -21.37 -14.05 3.24
#